data_AF-A0A2V8K787-F1
#
_entry.id   AF-A0A2V8K787-F1
#
_cell.length_a   1.000
_cell.length_b   1.000
_cell.length_c   1.000
_cell.angle_alpha   90.00
_cell.angle_beta   90.00
_cell.angle_gamma   90.00
#
_symmetry.space_group_name_H-M   'P 1'
#
loop_
_entity.id
_entity.type
_entity.pdbx_description
1 polymer ?
#
loop_
_entity_poly.entity_id
_entity_poly.type
_entity_poly.pdbx_seq_one_letter_code
_entity_poly.pdbx_strand_id
1 'polypeptide(L)'
;MGLVTKQRYEHDVKKWRDEYDAKVKADAESGKSGGNYYATQASYLGEKYMSLAFSNYYRGKISVEQLADYLNVSAKNIPGLEQFVL
;
A
#
# COMPACT_ATOMS: atom_id res chain seq x y z
N MET A 1 34.92 -3.80 -8.35
CA MET A 1 33.49 -3.59 -8.65
C MET A 1 33.00 -4.78 -9.44
N GLY A 2 32.09 -5.59 -8.88
CA GLY A 2 31.74 -6.89 -9.42
C GLY A 2 30.69 -6.79 -10.52
N LEU A 3 31.09 -7.06 -11.76
CA LEU A 3 30.16 -7.22 -12.88
C LEU A 3 29.47 -8.57 -12.74
N VAL A 4 28.14 -8.56 -12.69
CA VAL A 4 27.35 -9.79 -12.72
C VAL A 4 27.52 -10.43 -14.09
N THR A 5 27.96 -11.69 -14.12
CA THR A 5 28.10 -12.45 -15.36
C THR A 5 26.73 -12.78 -15.92
N LYS A 6 26.60 -12.87 -17.26
CA LYS A 6 25.33 -13.22 -17.91
C LYS A 6 24.71 -14.51 -17.34
N GLN A 7 25.53 -15.52 -17.11
CA GLN A 7 25.11 -16.79 -16.52
C GLN A 7 24.57 -16.63 -15.10
N ARG A 8 25.20 -15.78 -14.28
CA ARG A 8 24.73 -15.48 -12.93
C ARG A 8 23.40 -14.73 -12.95
N TYR A 9 23.28 -13.75 -13.85
CA TYR A 9 22.03 -13.02 -14.05
C TYR A 9 20.90 -13.96 -14.47
N GLU A 10 21.12 -14.83 -15.45
CA GLU A 10 20.11 -15.79 -15.92
C GLU A 10 19.71 -16.79 -14.82
N HIS A 11 20.68 -17.27 -14.04
CA HIS A 11 20.43 -18.11 -12.87
C HIS A 11 19.55 -17.39 -11.83
N ASP A 12 19.92 -16.17 -11.47
CA ASP A 12 19.21 -15.40 -10.44
C ASP A 12 17.80 -15.00 -10.92
N VAL A 13 17.63 -14.65 -12.20
CA VAL A 13 16.32 -14.39 -12.81
C VAL A 13 15.44 -15.64 -12.76
N LYS A 14 15.97 -16.82 -13.10
CA LYS A 14 15.22 -18.07 -13.00
C LYS A 14 14.81 -18.34 -11.57
N LYS A 15 15.74 -18.20 -10.63
CA LYS A 15 15.49 -18.40 -9.20
C LYS A 15 14.39 -17.46 -8.69
N TRP A 16 14.47 -16.17 -8.98
CA TRP A 16 13.47 -15.20 -8.52
C TRP A 16 12.10 -15.43 -9.15
N ARG A 17 12.05 -15.87 -10.41
CA ARG A 17 10.79 -16.26 -11.07
C ARG A 17 10.16 -17.46 -10.37
N ASP A 18 10.94 -18.51 -10.11
CA ASP A 18 10.46 -19.72 -9.43
C ASP A 18 9.96 -19.38 -8.01
N GLU A 19 10.66 -18.49 -7.28
CA GLU A 19 10.25 -17.99 -5.96
C GLU A 19 8.96 -17.15 -6.02
N TYR A 20 8.83 -16.27 -7.01
CA TYR A 20 7.63 -15.46 -7.23
C TYR A 20 6.42 -16.34 -7.53
N ASP A 21 6.55 -17.30 -8.44
CA ASP A 21 5.46 -18.20 -8.83
C ASP A 21 5.01 -19.07 -7.65
N ALA A 22 5.95 -19.56 -6.83
CA ALA A 22 5.64 -20.30 -5.60
C ALA A 22 4.87 -19.43 -4.59
N LYS A 23 5.26 -18.16 -4.44
CA LYS A 23 4.59 -17.21 -3.53
C LYS A 23 3.19 -16.85 -4.01
N VAL A 24 3.02 -16.56 -5.29
CA VAL A 24 1.70 -16.28 -5.90
C VAL A 24 0.76 -17.47 -5.72
N LYS A 25 1.26 -18.70 -5.91
CA LYS A 25 0.47 -19.91 -5.69
C LYS A 25 0.07 -20.06 -4.21
N ALA A 26 0.97 -19.82 -3.28
CA ALA A 26 0.68 -19.88 -1.84
C ALA A 26 -0.32 -18.79 -1.40
N ASP A 27 -0.20 -17.58 -1.94
CA ASP A 27 -1.12 -16.47 -1.67
C ASP A 27 -2.53 -16.76 -2.25
N ALA A 28 -2.60 -17.40 -3.43
CA ALA A 28 -3.84 -17.86 -4.03
C ALA A 28 -4.52 -18.97 -3.23
N GLU A 29 -3.76 -19.97 -2.75
CA GLU A 29 -4.26 -21.08 -1.93
C GLU A 29 -4.71 -20.63 -0.52
N SER A 30 -4.07 -19.61 0.04
CA SER A 30 -4.41 -19.07 1.36
C SER A 30 -5.53 -18.01 1.34
N GLY A 31 -6.05 -17.65 0.16
CA GLY A 31 -7.06 -16.60 -0.01
C GLY A 31 -6.53 -15.19 0.31
N LYS A 32 -5.23 -15.03 0.54
CA LYS A 32 -4.56 -13.75 0.82
C LYS A 32 -4.29 -13.02 -0.49
N SER A 33 -5.37 -12.55 -1.11
CA SER A 33 -5.28 -11.74 -2.31
C SER A 33 -4.75 -10.34 -1.98
N GLY A 34 -3.44 -10.14 -2.15
CA GLY A 34 -2.80 -8.83 -2.32
C GLY A 34 -2.44 -8.04 -1.06
N GLY A 35 -1.82 -6.86 -1.30
CA GLY A 35 -1.46 -5.90 -0.27
C GLY A 35 -2.68 -5.16 0.28
N ASN A 36 -2.67 -4.84 1.57
CA ASN A 36 -3.73 -4.04 2.18
C ASN A 36 -3.61 -2.59 1.68
N TYR A 37 -4.60 -2.15 0.89
CA TYR A 37 -4.67 -0.81 0.31
C TYR A 37 -4.54 0.27 1.38
N TYR A 38 -5.30 0.17 2.49
CA TYR A 38 -5.26 1.13 3.58
C TYR A 38 -3.92 1.11 4.33
N ALA A 39 -3.32 -0.06 4.54
CA ALA A 39 -2.00 -0.17 5.13
C ALA A 39 -0.91 0.50 4.27
N THR A 40 -1.03 0.39 2.95
CA THR A 40 -0.12 1.05 2.01
C THR A 40 -0.27 2.57 2.11
N GLN A 41 -1.51 3.09 2.07
CA GLN A 41 -1.76 4.53 2.20
C GLN A 41 -1.29 5.08 3.55
N ALA A 42 -1.59 4.38 4.65
CA ALA A 42 -1.17 4.78 5.98
C ALA A 42 0.36 4.81 6.14
N SER A 43 1.07 3.86 5.51
CA SER A 43 2.54 3.83 5.51
C SER A 43 3.15 5.02 4.75
N TYR A 44 2.52 5.43 3.64
CA TYR A 44 2.99 6.56 2.83
C TYR A 44 2.67 7.93 3.46
N LEU A 45 1.47 8.09 4.02
CA LEU A 45 0.99 9.35 4.57
C LEU A 45 1.49 9.59 6.00
N GLY A 46 1.60 8.52 6.78
CA GLY A 46 1.95 8.57 8.20
C GLY A 46 0.78 9.02 9.09
N GLU A 47 0.74 8.45 10.28
CA GLU A 47 -0.34 8.66 11.27
C GLU A 47 -0.58 10.15 11.57
N LYS A 48 0.47 10.92 11.87
CA LYS A 48 0.35 12.33 12.25
C LYS A 48 -0.32 13.20 11.19
N TYR A 49 0.02 12.99 9.92
CA TYR A 49 -0.56 13.75 8.82
C TYR A 49 -2.04 13.40 8.63
N MET A 50 -2.35 12.10 8.68
CA MET A 50 -3.73 11.62 8.61
C MET A 50 -4.58 12.17 9.75
N SER A 51 -4.11 12.10 11.00
CA SER A 51 -4.82 12.65 12.16
C SER A 51 -5.07 14.16 12.02
N LEU A 52 -4.11 14.92 11.46
CA LEU A 52 -4.30 16.35 11.19
C LEU A 52 -5.39 16.59 10.15
N ALA A 53 -5.39 15.83 9.05
CA ALA A 53 -6.39 15.94 7.99
C ALA A 53 -7.79 15.61 8.51
N PHE A 54 -7.95 14.47 9.19
CA PHE A 54 -9.21 14.07 9.84
C PHE A 54 -9.68 15.10 10.88
N SER A 55 -8.77 15.63 11.71
CA SER A 55 -9.12 16.66 12.69
C SER A 55 -9.62 17.96 12.04
N ASN A 56 -9.09 18.35 10.88
CA ASN A 56 -9.61 19.50 10.14
C ASN A 56 -10.98 19.21 9.51
N TYR A 57 -11.20 17.99 9.03
CA TYR A 57 -12.49 17.55 8.52
C TYR A 57 -13.58 17.57 9.61
N TYR A 58 -13.35 16.97 10.78
CA TYR A 58 -14.34 16.99 11.88
C TYR A 58 -14.60 18.39 12.45
N ARG A 59 -13.63 19.30 12.31
CA ARG A 59 -13.81 20.72 12.68
C ARG A 59 -14.54 21.53 11.60
N GLY A 60 -14.98 20.90 10.51
CA GLY A 60 -15.68 21.55 9.40
C GLY A 60 -14.80 22.51 8.60
N LYS A 61 -13.46 22.44 8.73
CA LYS A 61 -12.54 23.33 8.02
C LYS A 61 -12.34 22.92 6.56
N ILE A 62 -12.56 21.64 6.26
CA ILE A 62 -12.44 21.04 4.93
C ILE A 62 -13.61 20.09 4.68
N SER A 63 -14.01 19.96 3.42
CA SER A 63 -15.03 18.99 3.00
C SER A 63 -14.47 17.56 2.91
N VAL A 64 -15.35 16.58 2.72
CA VAL A 64 -14.91 15.18 2.52
C VAL A 64 -14.15 15.00 1.21
N GLU A 65 -14.48 15.78 0.18
CA GLU A 65 -13.76 15.81 -1.09
C GLU A 65 -12.34 16.36 -0.91
N GLN A 66 -12.20 17.46 -0.17
CA GLN A 66 -10.89 18.04 0.15
C GLN A 66 -10.05 17.10 1.03
N LEU A 67 -10.68 16.39 1.98
CA LEU A 67 -10.01 15.34 2.74
C LEU A 67 -9.52 14.21 1.84
N ALA A 68 -10.34 13.76 0.90
CA ALA A 68 -10.01 12.72 -0.07
C ALA A 68 -8.82 13.12 -0.94
N ASP A 69 -8.81 14.36 -1.43
CA ASP A 69 -7.70 14.93 -2.19
C ASP A 69 -6.41 14.98 -1.36
N TYR A 70 -6.48 15.42 -0.10
CA TYR A 70 -5.31 15.51 0.79
C TYR A 70 -4.73 14.16 1.19
N LEU A 71 -5.58 13.13 1.29
CA LEU A 71 -5.17 11.77 1.56
C LEU A 71 -4.89 10.97 0.26
N ASN A 72 -5.05 11.59 -0.91
CA ASN A 72 -4.88 10.98 -2.22
C ASN A 72 -5.68 9.66 -2.37
N VAL A 73 -6.92 9.64 -1.87
CA VAL A 73 -7.85 8.51 -1.97
C VAL A 73 -9.20 8.97 -2.51
N SER A 74 -10.02 8.03 -2.98
CA SER A 74 -11.40 8.36 -3.32
C SER A 74 -12.22 8.64 -2.06
N ALA A 75 -13.14 9.61 -2.10
CA ALA A 75 -14.02 9.94 -0.96
C ALA A 75 -14.76 8.73 -0.38
N LYS A 76 -15.13 7.76 -1.22
CA LYS A 76 -15.76 6.50 -0.78
C LYS A 76 -14.88 5.63 0.13
N ASN A 77 -13.56 5.80 0.06
CA ASN A 77 -12.58 5.05 0.85
C ASN A 77 -12.26 5.73 2.19
N ILE A 78 -12.73 6.97 2.42
CA ILE A 78 -12.49 7.72 3.66
C ILE A 78 -12.93 6.94 4.91
N PRO A 79 -14.16 6.37 4.97
CA PRO A 79 -14.58 5.62 6.17
C PRO A 79 -13.71 4.39 6.44
N GLY A 80 -13.25 3.69 5.40
CA GLY A 80 -12.39 2.52 5.55
C GLY A 80 -10.96 2.89 5.98
N LEU A 81 -10.47 4.03 5.50
CA LEU A 81 -9.16 4.56 5.89
C LEU A 81 -9.19 5.10 7.32
N GLU A 82 -10.30 5.70 7.75
CA GLU A 82 -10.55 6.14 9.13
C GLU A 82 -10.50 4.96 10.10
N GLN A 83 -11.29 3.91 9.87
CA GLN A 83 -11.31 2.69 10.69
C GLN A 83 -9.96 1.98 10.79
N PHE A 84 -9.09 2.17 9.80
CA PHE A 84 -7.77 1.57 9.80
C PHE A 84 -6.78 2.34 10.68
N VAL A 85 -6.98 3.66 10.87
CA VAL A 85 -6.00 4.56 11.50
C VAL A 85 -6.45 5.11 12.86
N LEU A 86 -7.75 5.26 13.09
CA LEU A 86 -8.34 5.79 14.33
C LEU A 86 -9.16 4.70 15.06
#